data_AF-E6U679-F1
#
_entry.id   AF-E6U679-F1
#
_cell.length_a   1.000
_cell.length_b   1.000
_cell.length_c   1.000
_cell.angle_alpha   90.00
_cell.angle_beta   90.00
_cell.angle_gamma   90.00
#
_symmetry.space_group_name_H-M   'P 1'
#
loop_
_entity.id
_entity.type
_entity.pdbx_description
1 polymer ?
#
loop_
_entity_poly.entity_id
_entity_poly.type
_entity_poly.pdbx_seq_one_letter_code
_entity_poly.pdbx_strand_id
1 'polypeptide(L)'
;MQKMGRVVSVNRSEVKGVVKVPVASGELRVDVGLMGDAHAGTGKRQISLLAAESIEKMQKQGAQGLVPGSFAENITTQGVELYTLPVGTRLQIGETLHVVTQIGKECHKGCAIRELVGDCVMPREGIFTNVLKGGTVRSGDAVTILPYAGDKQGDGVPVDDTPAFSHLDQDGNIRMVDVSQKDDTQRRAVAVGRIAMSPETLSAVYDGSLPKGDVLAAARIAGAMAAKKTSALIPMCHLLALHAVSVVLSRNEQEHCIDITASVSCTGKTGVEMEALTAVSVAALTIYDMCKAVDKNMEIGGIMLMEKSGGKSGQYFRSSASGPADEQKRGIPAV
;
A
#
# COMPACT_ATOMS: atom_id res chain seq x y z
N MET A 1 3.37 1.43 -27.59
CA MET A 1 4.77 1.89 -27.33
C MET A 1 4.90 2.34 -25.87
N GLN A 2 5.83 1.79 -25.08
CA GLN A 2 6.13 2.34 -23.74
C GLN A 2 6.53 3.82 -23.90
N LYS A 3 5.84 4.76 -23.23
CA LYS A 3 6.30 6.15 -23.18
C LYS A 3 7.64 6.14 -22.43
N MET A 4 8.71 6.40 -23.15
CA MET A 4 10.08 6.42 -22.64
C MET A 4 10.55 7.86 -22.51
N GLY A 5 10.96 8.22 -21.30
CA GLY A 5 11.65 9.47 -21.01
C GLY A 5 13.07 9.23 -20.54
N ARG A 6 13.69 10.31 -20.08
CA ARG A 6 15.00 10.28 -19.42
C ARG A 6 15.06 11.23 -18.24
N VAL A 7 15.97 10.96 -17.32
CA VAL A 7 16.35 11.90 -16.26
C VAL A 7 17.22 12.98 -16.87
N VAL A 8 16.82 14.23 -16.71
CA VAL A 8 17.61 15.41 -17.08
C VAL A 8 18.54 15.79 -15.92
N SER A 9 17.98 15.83 -14.71
CA SER A 9 18.72 16.22 -13.51
C SER A 9 18.23 15.47 -12.29
N VAL A 10 19.17 15.15 -11.40
CA VAL A 10 18.88 14.78 -10.01
C VAL A 10 19.25 15.97 -9.16
N ASN A 11 18.34 16.45 -8.31
CA ASN A 11 18.53 17.64 -7.51
C ASN A 11 18.32 17.34 -6.03
N ARG A 12 19.15 17.94 -5.18
CA ARG A 12 18.97 17.88 -3.72
C ARG A 12 19.15 19.22 -3.05
N SER A 13 18.63 19.34 -1.84
CA SER A 13 18.90 20.48 -0.95
C SER A 13 19.18 19.98 0.46
N GLU A 14 20.06 20.65 1.19
CA GLU A 14 20.30 20.33 2.61
C GLU A 14 19.24 20.93 3.54
N VAL A 15 18.52 21.96 3.06
CA VAL A 15 17.46 22.65 3.81
C VAL A 15 16.11 22.54 3.06
N LYS A 16 15.00 22.58 3.80
CA LYS A 16 13.64 22.60 3.22
C LYS A 16 13.27 24.01 2.75
N GLY A 17 12.46 24.10 1.70
CA GLY A 17 11.92 25.39 1.21
C GLY A 17 12.84 26.19 0.28
N VAL A 18 14.05 25.69 -0.01
CA VAL A 18 15.00 26.29 -0.95
C VAL A 18 14.99 25.58 -2.30
N VAL A 19 15.54 26.24 -3.32
CA VAL A 19 15.83 25.64 -4.63
C VAL A 19 16.82 24.48 -4.44
N LYS A 20 16.55 23.36 -5.11
CA LYS A 20 17.44 22.21 -5.11
C LYS A 20 18.53 22.38 -6.16
N VAL A 21 19.73 21.88 -5.86
CA VAL A 21 20.90 22.00 -6.72
C VAL A 21 21.15 20.67 -7.43
N PRO A 22 21.48 20.69 -8.74
CA PRO A 22 21.84 19.48 -9.47
C PRO A 22 23.03 18.73 -8.85
N VAL A 23 22.97 17.40 -8.92
CA VAL A 23 24.04 16.49 -8.49
C VAL A 23 24.28 15.42 -9.55
N ALA A 24 25.52 14.92 -9.61
CA ALA A 24 25.92 13.92 -10.60
C ALA A 24 25.13 12.60 -10.47
N SER A 25 24.73 12.24 -9.26
CA SER A 25 23.89 11.08 -8.98
C SER A 25 23.21 11.20 -7.62
N GLY A 26 22.14 10.44 -7.44
CA GLY A 26 21.41 10.31 -6.18
C GLY A 26 21.21 8.86 -5.79
N GLU A 27 21.51 8.53 -4.54
CA GLU A 27 21.17 7.22 -3.96
C GLU A 27 19.76 7.29 -3.39
N LEU A 28 18.87 6.42 -3.89
CA LEU A 28 17.50 6.31 -3.43
C LEU A 28 17.34 5.08 -2.55
N ARG A 29 16.69 5.24 -1.39
CA ARG A 29 16.39 4.15 -0.47
C ARG A 29 14.90 4.04 -0.20
N VAL A 30 14.44 2.80 -0.07
CA VAL A 30 13.06 2.48 0.36
C VAL A 30 12.83 3.11 1.74
N ASP A 31 11.65 3.69 1.93
CA ASP A 31 11.23 4.36 3.18
C ASP A 31 12.06 5.59 3.60
N VAL A 32 12.95 6.06 2.73
CA VAL A 32 13.79 7.24 2.98
C VAL A 32 13.72 8.25 1.84
N GLY A 33 13.70 7.81 0.58
CA GLY A 33 13.82 8.71 -0.57
C GLY A 33 15.27 9.02 -0.92
N LEU A 34 15.56 10.28 -1.29
CA LEU A 34 16.87 10.70 -1.80
C LEU A 34 17.83 10.97 -0.66
N MET A 35 18.89 10.16 -0.54
CA MET A 35 19.88 10.29 0.51
C MET A 35 20.57 11.66 0.46
N GLY A 36 20.64 12.31 1.62
CA GLY A 36 21.22 13.66 1.77
C GLY A 36 20.30 14.79 1.33
N ASP A 37 19.03 14.51 1.00
CA ASP A 37 18.03 15.56 0.79
C ASP A 37 17.30 15.93 2.09
N ALA A 38 16.99 17.21 2.26
CA ALA A 38 16.26 17.74 3.41
C ALA A 38 14.86 17.14 3.59
N HIS A 39 14.28 16.59 2.52
CA HIS A 39 12.96 15.94 2.54
C HIS A 39 13.04 14.43 2.66
N ALA A 40 14.23 13.85 2.82
CA ALA A 40 14.40 12.43 3.08
C ALA A 40 13.72 12.02 4.41
N GLY A 41 13.01 10.89 4.39
CA GLY A 41 12.29 10.34 5.55
C GLY A 41 11.12 9.44 5.16
N THR A 42 10.44 8.89 6.18
CA THR A 42 9.38 7.87 6.07
C THR A 42 8.01 8.41 5.59
N GLY A 43 7.96 9.62 5.04
CA GLY A 43 6.73 10.24 4.58
C GLY A 43 6.16 9.59 3.32
N LYS A 44 4.88 9.84 3.01
CA LYS A 44 4.19 9.38 1.78
C LYS A 44 4.68 10.03 0.47
N ARG A 45 5.67 10.93 0.55
CA ARG A 45 6.19 11.78 -0.53
C ARG A 45 7.71 11.73 -0.53
N GLN A 46 8.26 10.56 -0.83
CA GLN A 46 9.70 10.32 -0.70
C GLN A 46 10.49 11.07 -1.79
N ILE A 47 9.97 11.09 -3.03
CA ILE A 47 10.63 11.72 -4.17
C ILE A 47 9.64 12.57 -4.94
N SER A 48 10.05 13.80 -5.25
CA SER A 48 9.31 14.73 -6.10
C SER A 48 9.86 14.74 -7.52
N LEU A 49 8.98 14.68 -8.52
CA LEU A 49 9.34 14.70 -9.93
C LEU A 49 8.63 15.85 -10.65
N LEU A 50 9.33 16.46 -11.60
CA LEU A 50 8.78 17.45 -12.52
C LEU A 50 9.36 17.25 -13.92
N ALA A 51 8.58 17.53 -14.96
CA ALA A 51 9.02 17.42 -16.34
C ALA A 51 9.74 18.71 -16.78
N ALA A 52 10.81 18.60 -17.57
CA ALA A 52 11.54 19.72 -18.12
C ALA A 52 10.62 20.59 -19.00
N GLU A 53 9.69 19.96 -19.70
CA GLU A 53 8.64 20.59 -20.50
C GLU A 53 7.76 21.52 -19.63
N SER A 54 7.48 21.14 -18.38
CA SER A 54 6.75 21.99 -17.42
C SER A 54 7.57 23.20 -16.97
N ILE A 55 8.89 23.04 -16.83
CA ILE A 55 9.80 24.15 -16.51
C ILE A 55 9.89 25.14 -17.69
N GLU A 56 10.05 24.63 -18.91
CA GLU A 56 10.09 25.43 -20.14
C GLU A 56 8.78 26.21 -20.36
N LYS A 57 7.64 25.60 -20.04
CA LYS A 57 6.33 26.27 -20.08
C LYS A 57 6.30 27.50 -19.17
N MET A 58 6.83 27.39 -17.95
CA MET A 58 6.92 28.52 -17.03
C MET A 58 7.89 29.60 -17.54
N GLN A 59 9.00 29.21 -18.18
CA GLN A 59 9.94 30.17 -18.78
C GLN A 59 9.27 31.00 -19.89
N LYS A 60 8.48 30.35 -20.76
CA LYS A 60 7.72 31.02 -21.83
C LYS A 60 6.64 31.97 -21.30
N GLN A 61 6.16 31.76 -20.08
CA GLN A 61 5.22 32.65 -19.40
C GLN A 61 5.88 33.85 -18.72
N GLY A 62 7.19 34.04 -18.91
CA GLY A 62 7.95 35.20 -18.44
C GLY A 62 8.84 34.93 -17.23
N ALA A 63 8.90 33.70 -16.73
CA ALA A 63 9.77 33.34 -15.62
C ALA A 63 11.23 33.18 -16.09
N GLN A 64 12.12 34.09 -15.69
CA GLN A 64 13.54 34.03 -16.07
C GLN A 64 14.36 33.24 -15.04
N GLY A 65 15.42 32.57 -15.49
CA GLY A 65 16.40 31.90 -14.62
C GLY A 65 15.96 30.55 -14.03
N LEU A 66 14.87 29.97 -14.52
CA LEU A 66 14.43 28.64 -14.08
C LEU A 66 15.34 27.53 -14.60
N VAL A 67 15.79 26.66 -13.71
CA VAL A 67 16.65 25.50 -14.00
C VAL A 67 16.09 24.26 -13.30
N PRO A 68 16.53 23.04 -13.66
CA PRO A 68 16.22 21.85 -12.88
C PRO A 68 16.52 22.05 -11.39
N GLY A 69 15.54 21.73 -10.54
CA GLY A 69 15.56 21.93 -9.09
C GLY A 69 14.93 23.25 -8.63
N SER A 70 14.64 24.20 -9.53
CA SER A 70 14.02 25.50 -9.20
C SER A 70 12.65 25.36 -8.53
N PHE A 71 11.92 24.29 -8.79
CA PHE A 71 10.61 24.04 -8.18
C PHE A 71 10.69 23.09 -6.97
N ALA A 72 11.90 22.86 -6.46
CA ALA A 72 12.22 21.94 -5.39
C ALA A 72 11.88 20.47 -5.71
N GLU A 73 11.92 20.10 -6.98
CA GLU A 73 11.83 18.71 -7.44
C GLU A 73 13.15 17.95 -7.25
N ASN A 74 13.08 16.68 -6.87
CA ASN A 74 14.26 15.83 -6.72
C ASN A 74 14.76 15.27 -8.05
N ILE A 75 13.84 14.98 -8.98
CA ILE A 75 14.20 14.43 -10.29
C ILE A 75 13.47 15.23 -11.35
N THR A 76 14.23 15.83 -12.26
CA THR A 76 13.69 16.48 -13.45
C THR A 76 13.76 15.47 -14.60
N THR A 77 12.61 15.18 -15.22
CA THR A 77 12.51 14.22 -16.34
C THR A 77 12.25 14.93 -17.67
N GLN A 78 12.43 14.24 -18.79
CA GLN A 78 12.06 14.72 -20.12
C GLN A 78 11.44 13.57 -20.92
N GLY A 79 10.48 13.87 -21.79
CA GLY A 79 9.80 12.91 -22.65
C GLY A 79 8.64 12.18 -21.98
N VAL A 80 8.26 12.58 -20.76
CA VAL A 80 7.18 11.98 -19.99
C VAL A 80 6.26 13.05 -19.40
N GLU A 81 4.97 12.96 -19.70
CA GLU A 81 3.93 13.83 -19.15
C GLU A 81 3.52 13.37 -17.74
N LEU A 82 4.37 13.65 -16.75
CA LEU A 82 4.25 13.11 -15.39
C LEU A 82 2.88 13.31 -14.72
N TYR A 83 2.27 14.49 -14.86
CA TYR A 83 1.02 14.84 -14.19
C TYR A 83 -0.22 14.16 -14.77
N THR A 84 -0.08 13.52 -15.93
CA THR A 84 -1.15 12.71 -16.54
C THR A 84 -1.14 11.29 -16.01
N LEU A 85 -0.10 10.89 -15.26
CA LEU A 85 0.05 9.54 -14.75
C LEU A 85 -0.89 9.30 -13.57
N PRO A 86 -1.75 8.27 -13.61
CA PRO A 86 -2.61 7.91 -12.48
C PRO A 86 -1.80 7.61 -11.21
N VAL A 87 -2.37 7.94 -10.05
CA VAL A 87 -1.82 7.48 -8.76
C VAL A 87 -1.80 5.95 -8.75
N GLY A 88 -0.67 5.37 -8.34
CA GLY A 88 -0.39 3.93 -8.42
C GLY A 88 0.45 3.52 -9.64
N THR A 89 0.63 4.40 -10.63
CA THR A 89 1.53 4.16 -11.77
C THR A 89 2.93 3.83 -11.28
N ARG A 90 3.58 2.84 -11.92
CA ARG A 90 4.95 2.47 -11.58
C ARG A 90 5.93 3.08 -12.57
N LEU A 91 7.03 3.61 -12.07
CA LEU A 91 8.10 4.18 -12.87
C LEU A 91 9.40 3.44 -12.57
N GLN A 92 10.04 2.91 -13.61
CA GLN A 92 11.43 2.49 -13.54
C GLN A 92 12.30 3.68 -13.93
N ILE A 93 13.19 4.11 -13.04
CA ILE A 93 14.09 5.25 -13.26
C ILE A 93 15.50 4.74 -13.01
N GLY A 94 16.29 4.53 -14.07
CA GLY A 94 17.60 3.88 -13.92
C GLY A 94 17.47 2.54 -13.18
N GLU A 95 18.17 2.40 -12.06
CA GLU A 95 18.15 1.19 -11.22
C GLU A 95 16.92 1.08 -10.30
N THR A 96 16.16 2.15 -10.14
CA THR A 96 15.16 2.29 -9.07
C THR A 96 13.74 2.10 -9.55
N LEU A 97 12.89 1.57 -8.67
CA LEU A 97 11.48 1.36 -8.93
C LEU A 97 10.65 2.25 -8.03
N HIS A 98 9.68 2.94 -8.61
CA HIS A 98 8.84 3.91 -7.93
C HIS A 98 7.36 3.61 -8.14
N VAL A 99 6.53 4.10 -7.22
CA VAL A 99 5.07 4.19 -7.39
C VAL A 99 4.62 5.63 -7.18
N VAL A 100 3.78 6.13 -8.09
CA VAL A 100 3.15 7.45 -7.97
C VAL A 100 2.19 7.42 -6.80
N THR A 101 2.39 8.30 -5.82
CA THR A 101 1.53 8.38 -4.61
C THR A 101 0.61 9.60 -4.65
N GLN A 102 1.00 10.65 -5.38
CA GLN A 102 0.24 11.89 -5.43
C GLN A 102 0.57 12.70 -6.68
N ILE A 103 -0.42 13.40 -7.22
CA ILE A 103 -0.28 14.42 -8.25
C ILE A 103 -0.52 15.78 -7.60
N GLY A 104 0.38 16.73 -7.81
CA GLY A 104 0.27 18.08 -7.26
C GLY A 104 0.39 18.15 -5.73
N LYS A 105 0.36 19.36 -5.17
CA LYS A 105 0.22 19.63 -3.73
C LYS A 105 -0.45 20.98 -3.52
N GLU A 106 -1.29 21.09 -2.48
CA GLU A 106 -1.76 22.40 -2.01
C GLU A 106 -0.60 23.16 -1.35
N CYS A 107 -0.41 24.42 -1.76
CA CYS A 107 0.68 25.28 -1.28
C CYS A 107 0.23 26.06 -0.04
N HIS A 108 0.66 25.65 1.16
CA HIS A 108 0.18 26.27 2.40
C HIS A 108 1.06 27.39 2.97
N LYS A 109 2.30 27.60 2.49
CA LYS A 109 3.17 28.75 2.85
C LYS A 109 4.08 29.12 1.67
N GLY A 110 4.44 30.40 1.56
CA GLY A 110 5.35 30.92 0.52
C GLY A 110 6.63 30.10 0.42
N CYS A 111 6.99 29.72 -0.79
CA CYS A 111 8.25 29.03 -1.10
C CYS A 111 9.08 29.92 -2.01
N ALA A 112 10.40 29.74 -2.02
CA ALA A 112 11.33 30.59 -2.76
C ALA A 112 10.91 30.82 -4.23
N ILE A 113 10.30 29.81 -4.88
CA ILE A 113 9.85 29.93 -6.26
C ILE A 113 8.56 30.78 -6.42
N ARG A 114 7.67 30.77 -5.43
CA ARG A 114 6.48 31.63 -5.43
C ARG A 114 6.87 33.10 -5.22
N GLU A 115 7.94 33.37 -4.49
CA GLU A 115 8.50 34.72 -4.33
C GLU A 115 9.21 35.20 -5.60
N LEU A 116 9.89 34.29 -6.30
CA LEU A 116 10.64 34.61 -7.53
C LEU A 116 9.73 34.76 -8.78
N VAL A 117 8.70 33.93 -8.91
CA VAL A 117 7.88 33.80 -10.15
C VAL A 117 6.40 34.15 -9.91
N GLY A 118 5.95 34.28 -8.66
CA GLY A 118 4.54 34.51 -8.32
C GLY A 118 3.65 33.27 -8.43
N ASP A 119 3.98 32.32 -9.31
CA ASP A 119 3.23 31.09 -9.59
C ASP A 119 4.13 29.85 -9.62
N CYS A 120 3.65 28.75 -9.03
CA CYS A 120 4.39 27.49 -8.95
C CYS A 120 3.72 26.43 -9.83
N VAL A 121 4.50 25.69 -10.61
CA VAL A 121 3.97 24.63 -11.47
C VAL A 121 3.75 23.31 -10.72
N MET A 122 4.46 23.08 -9.61
CA MET A 122 4.39 21.82 -8.84
C MET A 122 2.99 21.42 -8.37
N PRO A 123 2.11 22.33 -7.92
CA PRO A 123 0.73 22.00 -7.58
C PRO A 123 -0.09 21.40 -8.71
N ARG A 124 0.25 21.74 -9.96
CA ARG A 124 -0.51 21.36 -11.16
C ARG A 124 0.15 20.21 -11.91
N GLU A 125 1.46 20.26 -12.06
CA GLU A 125 2.18 19.37 -12.98
C GLU A 125 3.29 18.53 -12.31
N GLY A 126 3.56 18.76 -11.02
CA GLY A 126 4.51 17.94 -10.27
C GLY A 126 3.86 16.67 -9.73
N ILE A 127 4.63 15.58 -9.59
CA ILE A 127 4.17 14.35 -8.94
C ILE A 127 5.07 13.95 -7.78
N PHE A 128 4.54 13.13 -6.88
CA PHE A 128 5.28 12.52 -5.78
C PHE A 128 5.25 10.99 -5.91
N THR A 129 6.36 10.36 -5.56
CA THR A 129 6.50 8.91 -5.60
C THR A 129 7.12 8.37 -4.31
N ASN A 130 6.84 7.09 -4.04
CA ASN A 130 7.58 6.29 -3.08
C ASN A 130 8.53 5.33 -3.81
N VAL A 131 9.68 5.08 -3.19
CA VAL A 131 10.70 4.15 -3.68
C VAL A 131 10.29 2.73 -3.27
N LEU A 132 9.97 1.89 -4.25
CA LEU A 132 9.70 0.46 -4.07
C LEU A 132 10.97 -0.39 -4.12
N LYS A 133 11.96 0.05 -4.92
CA LYS A 133 13.29 -0.55 -5.00
C LYS A 133 14.33 0.56 -5.05
N GLY A 134 15.22 0.56 -4.06
CA GLY A 134 16.34 1.50 -3.99
C GLY A 134 17.43 1.21 -5.03
N GLY A 135 18.35 2.14 -5.18
CA GLY A 135 19.42 2.10 -6.17
C GLY A 135 19.92 3.50 -6.53
N THR A 136 20.77 3.58 -7.54
CA THR A 136 21.33 4.86 -7.99
C THR A 136 20.55 5.42 -9.17
N VAL A 137 20.27 6.72 -9.15
CA VAL A 137 19.75 7.46 -10.31
C VAL A 137 20.76 8.54 -10.72
N ARG A 138 20.95 8.68 -12.04
CA ARG A 138 21.88 9.63 -12.67
C ARG A 138 21.18 10.40 -13.78
N SER A 139 21.71 11.58 -14.12
CA SER A 139 21.34 12.25 -15.36
C SER A 139 21.62 11.35 -16.56
N GLY A 140 20.66 11.27 -17.48
CA GLY A 140 20.69 10.39 -18.65
C GLY A 140 19.98 9.05 -18.46
N ASP A 141 19.65 8.65 -17.22
CA ASP A 141 18.96 7.38 -16.98
C ASP A 141 17.58 7.34 -17.65
N ALA A 142 17.23 6.18 -18.18
CA ALA A 142 15.92 5.97 -18.78
C ALA A 142 14.81 6.05 -17.71
N VAL A 143 13.72 6.73 -18.07
CA VAL A 143 12.47 6.76 -17.32
C VAL A 143 11.46 5.96 -18.11
N THR A 144 11.14 4.76 -17.61
CA THR A 144 10.15 3.89 -18.26
C THR A 144 8.89 3.88 -17.42
N ILE A 145 7.78 4.29 -18.02
CA ILE A 145 6.47 4.07 -17.42
C ILE A 145 6.19 2.57 -17.53
N LEU A 146 6.17 1.91 -16.39
CA LEU A 146 5.79 0.51 -16.34
C LEU A 146 4.26 0.45 -16.37
N PRO A 147 3.70 -0.48 -17.15
CA PRO A 147 2.26 -0.64 -17.24
C PRO A 147 1.67 -0.80 -15.83
N TYR A 148 0.77 0.11 -15.49
CA TYR A 148 -0.13 -0.08 -14.37
C TYR A 148 -1.06 -1.24 -14.71
N ALA A 149 -1.50 -2.01 -13.71
CA ALA A 149 -2.48 -3.07 -13.90
C ALA A 149 -3.85 -2.57 -14.44
N GLY A 150 -3.99 -1.28 -14.78
CA GLY A 150 -5.24 -0.70 -15.30
C GLY A 150 -5.12 0.14 -16.57
N ASP A 151 -3.93 0.36 -17.15
CA ASP A 151 -3.79 1.18 -18.37
C ASP A 151 -3.42 0.33 -19.59
N LYS A 152 -4.39 0.21 -20.51
CA LYS A 152 -4.16 -0.24 -21.87
C LYS A 152 -3.45 0.83 -22.68
N GLN A 153 -2.44 0.45 -23.44
CA GLN A 153 -2.29 0.95 -24.79
C GLN A 153 -1.68 -0.14 -25.69
N GLY A 154 -2.33 -0.31 -26.83
CA GLY A 154 -2.09 -1.37 -27.80
C GLY A 154 -0.63 -1.52 -28.20
N ASP A 155 -0.23 -2.77 -28.39
CA ASP A 155 0.09 -3.36 -29.70
C ASP A 155 0.82 -4.66 -29.39
N GLY A 156 0.23 -5.78 -29.81
CA GLY A 156 0.53 -7.11 -29.29
C GLY A 156 2.00 -7.55 -29.46
N VAL A 157 2.61 -7.95 -28.35
CA VAL A 157 3.78 -8.84 -28.28
C VAL A 157 3.62 -9.69 -27.01
N PRO A 158 3.88 -11.02 -27.04
CA PRO A 158 3.63 -11.89 -25.89
C PRO A 158 4.70 -11.67 -24.83
N VAL A 159 4.27 -11.41 -23.58
CA VAL A 159 5.18 -11.28 -22.43
C VAL A 159 5.03 -12.55 -21.58
N ASP A 160 6.01 -13.43 -21.71
CA ASP A 160 6.21 -14.59 -20.83
C ASP A 160 6.83 -14.14 -19.49
N ASP A 161 6.41 -14.80 -18.41
CA ASP A 161 7.02 -14.83 -17.06
C ASP A 161 7.11 -13.54 -16.22
N THR A 162 5.97 -12.90 -15.96
CA THR A 162 5.71 -12.19 -14.68
C THR A 162 4.37 -12.64 -14.09
N PRO A 163 4.19 -12.73 -12.75
CA PRO A 163 2.95 -13.20 -12.16
C PRO A 163 1.83 -12.20 -12.46
N ALA A 164 1.05 -12.50 -13.50
CA ALA A 164 -0.04 -11.67 -13.97
C ALA A 164 -1.02 -11.39 -12.81
N PHE A 165 -1.43 -10.12 -12.67
CA PHE A 165 -2.60 -9.78 -11.87
C PHE A 165 -3.77 -10.58 -12.41
N SER A 166 -4.18 -11.59 -11.66
CA SER A 166 -4.98 -12.68 -12.20
C SER A 166 -6.43 -12.26 -12.51
N HIS A 167 -6.87 -11.11 -12.00
CA HIS A 167 -8.25 -10.64 -12.05
C HIS A 167 -8.55 -9.62 -13.16
N LEU A 168 -7.73 -9.55 -14.20
CA LEU A 168 -7.93 -8.65 -15.32
C LEU A 168 -7.92 -9.45 -16.63
N ASP A 169 -8.77 -9.08 -17.57
CA ASP A 169 -8.76 -9.64 -18.92
C ASP A 169 -7.78 -8.88 -19.82
N GLN A 170 -7.60 -9.36 -21.05
CA GLN A 170 -6.80 -8.66 -22.06
C GLN A 170 -7.34 -7.25 -22.33
N ASP A 171 -8.59 -7.03 -21.95
CA ASP A 171 -9.31 -5.79 -22.06
C ASP A 171 -9.29 -4.91 -20.79
N GLY A 172 -8.44 -5.20 -19.80
CA GLY A 172 -8.34 -4.39 -18.57
C GLY A 172 -9.64 -4.34 -17.75
N ASN A 173 -10.65 -5.11 -18.12
CA ASN A 173 -11.85 -5.27 -17.33
C ASN A 173 -11.54 -6.20 -16.17
N ILE A 174 -12.14 -5.89 -15.04
CA ILE A 174 -12.08 -6.74 -13.87
C ILE A 174 -12.82 -8.05 -14.21
N ARG A 175 -12.11 -9.17 -14.17
CA ARG A 175 -12.69 -10.50 -14.31
C ARG A 175 -12.25 -11.41 -13.18
N MET A 176 -13.05 -12.41 -12.89
CA MET A 176 -12.61 -13.51 -12.07
C MET A 176 -11.57 -14.33 -12.84
N VAL A 177 -10.46 -14.71 -12.19
CA VAL A 177 -9.43 -15.56 -12.83
C VAL A 177 -10.06 -16.88 -13.23
N ASP A 178 -9.85 -17.36 -14.45
CA ASP A 178 -10.14 -18.78 -14.69
C ASP A 178 -9.09 -19.64 -13.97
N VAL A 179 -9.57 -20.48 -13.06
CA VAL A 179 -8.75 -21.44 -12.32
C VAL A 179 -9.01 -22.88 -12.76
N SER A 180 -9.83 -23.12 -13.78
CA SER A 180 -10.25 -24.44 -14.26
C SER A 180 -9.09 -25.40 -14.50
N GLN A 181 -7.97 -24.90 -15.06
CA GLN A 181 -6.77 -25.66 -15.39
C GLN A 181 -5.81 -25.88 -14.21
N LYS A 182 -6.11 -25.34 -13.02
CA LYS A 182 -5.30 -25.57 -11.82
C LYS A 182 -5.76 -26.83 -11.11
N ASP A 183 -4.82 -27.54 -10.50
CA ASP A 183 -5.14 -28.68 -9.66
C ASP A 183 -5.74 -28.27 -8.32
N ASP A 184 -6.63 -29.11 -7.81
CA ASP A 184 -7.11 -29.01 -6.45
C ASP A 184 -5.99 -29.40 -5.48
N THR A 185 -5.74 -28.51 -4.52
CA THR A 185 -4.76 -28.74 -3.45
C THR A 185 -5.38 -28.36 -2.12
N GLN A 186 -4.87 -28.93 -1.03
CA GLN A 186 -5.22 -28.46 0.31
C GLN A 186 -4.69 -27.04 0.50
N ARG A 187 -5.55 -26.17 1.02
CA ARG A 187 -5.24 -24.75 1.22
C ARG A 187 -5.63 -24.33 2.60
N ARG A 188 -4.80 -23.49 3.20
CA ARG A 188 -5.02 -22.92 4.51
C ARG A 188 -4.56 -21.47 4.52
N ALA A 189 -5.30 -20.61 5.23
CA ALA A 189 -4.90 -19.25 5.50
C ALA A 189 -5.20 -18.90 6.95
N VAL A 190 -4.30 -18.13 7.56
CA VAL A 190 -4.47 -17.56 8.90
C VAL A 190 -4.35 -16.05 8.80
N ALA A 191 -5.38 -15.35 9.25
CA ALA A 191 -5.40 -13.89 9.37
C ALA A 191 -5.59 -13.49 10.82
N VAL A 192 -5.05 -12.32 11.17
CA VAL A 192 -5.19 -11.71 12.48
C VAL A 192 -5.75 -10.31 12.35
N GLY A 193 -6.28 -9.77 13.45
CA GLY A 193 -6.67 -8.38 13.62
C GLY A 193 -6.93 -8.11 15.09
N ARG A 194 -7.22 -6.85 15.45
CA ARG A 194 -7.59 -6.49 16.81
C ARG A 194 -8.66 -5.41 16.82
N ILE A 195 -9.41 -5.35 17.91
CA ILE A 195 -10.26 -4.22 18.24
C ILE A 195 -9.86 -3.67 19.61
N ALA A 196 -9.32 -2.45 19.63
CA ALA A 196 -8.98 -1.72 20.83
C ALA A 196 -10.21 -1.01 21.40
N MET A 197 -10.32 -0.93 22.72
CA MET A 197 -11.45 -0.36 23.45
C MET A 197 -11.02 0.14 24.82
N SER A 198 -11.90 0.80 25.56
CA SER A 198 -11.60 1.18 26.94
C SER A 198 -11.38 -0.05 27.85
N PRO A 199 -10.55 0.04 28.90
CA PRO A 199 -10.36 -1.06 29.86
C PRO A 199 -11.67 -1.54 30.50
N GLU A 200 -12.59 -0.61 30.76
CA GLU A 200 -13.91 -0.88 31.34
C GLU A 200 -14.78 -1.65 30.35
N THR A 201 -14.73 -1.28 29.06
CA THR A 201 -15.45 -1.98 28.00
C THR A 201 -14.92 -3.38 27.80
N LEU A 202 -13.58 -3.54 27.78
CA LEU A 202 -12.94 -4.85 27.69
C LEU A 202 -13.35 -5.74 28.86
N SER A 203 -13.36 -5.21 30.09
CA SER A 203 -13.81 -5.95 31.27
C SER A 203 -15.27 -6.34 31.14
N ALA A 204 -16.16 -5.41 30.77
CA ALA A 204 -17.59 -5.68 30.60
C ALA A 204 -17.90 -6.75 29.54
N VAL A 205 -17.11 -6.82 28.47
CA VAL A 205 -17.22 -7.89 27.44
C VAL A 205 -16.95 -9.27 28.06
N TYR A 206 -15.88 -9.41 28.82
CA TYR A 206 -15.47 -10.70 29.39
C TYR A 206 -16.26 -11.09 30.65
N ASP A 207 -16.77 -10.11 31.38
CA ASP A 207 -17.63 -10.33 32.54
C ASP A 207 -19.09 -10.64 32.12
N GLY A 208 -19.43 -10.47 30.84
CA GLY A 208 -20.77 -10.72 30.32
C GLY A 208 -21.81 -9.72 30.81
N SER A 209 -21.39 -8.52 31.23
CA SER A 209 -22.25 -7.50 31.85
C SER A 209 -22.87 -6.51 30.85
N LEU A 210 -22.62 -6.70 29.55
CA LEU A 210 -23.16 -5.85 28.49
C LEU A 210 -24.64 -6.14 28.22
N PRO A 211 -25.45 -5.10 27.91
CA PRO A 211 -26.90 -5.22 27.75
C PRO A 211 -27.32 -6.05 26.52
N LYS A 212 -26.41 -6.29 25.57
CA LYS A 212 -26.69 -7.00 24.31
C LYS A 212 -26.37 -8.51 24.34
N GLY A 213 -25.94 -9.06 25.47
CA GLY A 213 -25.62 -10.47 25.61
C GLY A 213 -24.17 -10.84 25.27
N ASP A 214 -23.93 -12.11 24.92
CA ASP A 214 -22.58 -12.65 24.71
C ASP A 214 -21.94 -12.15 23.41
N VAL A 215 -21.10 -11.11 23.57
CA VAL A 215 -20.36 -10.46 22.49
C VAL A 215 -19.39 -11.42 21.80
N LEU A 216 -18.68 -12.25 22.57
CA LEU A 216 -17.64 -13.12 22.05
C LEU A 216 -18.24 -14.27 21.23
N ALA A 217 -19.37 -14.84 21.68
CA ALA A 217 -20.09 -15.85 20.92
C ALA A 217 -20.67 -15.27 19.62
N ALA A 218 -21.30 -14.09 19.70
CA ALA A 218 -21.83 -13.40 18.52
C ALA A 218 -20.73 -13.13 17.47
N ALA A 219 -19.57 -12.62 17.91
CA ALA A 219 -18.44 -12.33 17.04
C ALA A 219 -17.83 -13.58 16.38
N ARG A 220 -17.72 -14.70 17.11
CA ARG A 220 -17.25 -15.98 16.54
C ARG A 220 -18.19 -16.49 15.46
N ILE A 221 -19.50 -16.47 15.71
CA ILE A 221 -20.51 -16.90 14.73
C ILE A 221 -20.48 -15.98 13.50
N ALA A 222 -20.45 -14.67 13.71
CA ALA A 222 -20.41 -13.69 12.63
C ALA A 222 -19.16 -13.85 11.76
N GLY A 223 -17.97 -14.03 12.35
CA GLY A 223 -16.74 -14.30 11.60
C GLY A 223 -16.82 -15.60 10.79
N ALA A 224 -17.36 -16.68 11.37
CA ALA A 224 -17.53 -17.95 10.68
C ALA A 224 -18.56 -17.88 9.53
N MET A 225 -19.65 -17.12 9.72
CA MET A 225 -20.62 -16.85 8.66
C MET A 225 -20.02 -15.99 7.55
N ALA A 226 -19.21 -15.00 7.91
CA ALA A 226 -18.58 -14.08 6.98
C ALA A 226 -17.58 -14.79 6.06
N ALA A 227 -16.76 -15.71 6.59
CA ALA A 227 -15.88 -16.56 5.78
C ALA A 227 -16.66 -17.30 4.67
N LYS A 228 -17.82 -17.87 5.01
CA LYS A 228 -18.68 -18.57 4.04
C LYS A 228 -19.36 -17.65 3.03
N LYS A 229 -19.39 -16.34 3.30
CA LYS A 229 -20.02 -15.31 2.45
C LYS A 229 -19.01 -14.43 1.73
N THR A 230 -17.71 -14.74 1.80
CA THR A 230 -16.65 -13.90 1.21
C THR A 230 -16.86 -13.62 -0.27
N SER A 231 -17.22 -14.62 -1.09
CA SER A 231 -17.47 -14.42 -2.53
C SER A 231 -18.70 -13.56 -2.85
N ALA A 232 -19.63 -13.39 -1.90
CA ALA A 232 -20.76 -12.47 -2.04
C ALA A 232 -20.38 -11.02 -1.69
N LEU A 233 -19.27 -10.82 -0.97
CA LEU A 233 -18.80 -9.51 -0.53
C LEU A 233 -17.64 -8.99 -1.38
N ILE A 234 -16.72 -9.87 -1.78
CA ILE A 234 -15.52 -9.54 -2.54
C ILE A 234 -15.74 -9.94 -4.01
N PRO A 235 -15.92 -8.97 -4.92
CA PRO A 235 -16.47 -9.22 -6.27
C PRO A 235 -15.76 -10.30 -7.09
N MET A 236 -14.46 -10.46 -6.91
CA MET A 236 -13.63 -11.36 -7.73
C MET A 236 -13.16 -12.62 -7.02
N CYS A 237 -13.67 -12.89 -5.81
CA CYS A 237 -13.40 -14.15 -5.14
C CYS A 237 -14.23 -15.29 -5.73
N HIS A 238 -13.59 -16.42 -5.97
CA HIS A 238 -14.27 -17.65 -6.33
C HIS A 238 -15.15 -18.14 -5.17
N LEU A 239 -16.25 -18.82 -5.49
CA LEU A 239 -16.99 -19.57 -4.50
C LEU A 239 -16.19 -20.82 -4.12
N LEU A 240 -15.90 -20.99 -2.83
CA LEU A 240 -15.11 -22.11 -2.30
C LEU A 240 -15.92 -22.91 -1.28
N ALA A 241 -15.83 -24.25 -1.38
CA ALA A 241 -16.36 -25.15 -0.37
C ALA A 241 -15.36 -25.23 0.81
N LEU A 242 -15.61 -24.45 1.86
CA LEU A 242 -14.73 -24.41 3.03
C LEU A 242 -14.87 -25.71 3.86
N HIS A 243 -13.73 -26.26 4.28
CA HIS A 243 -13.68 -27.46 5.11
C HIS A 243 -13.74 -27.10 6.60
N ALA A 244 -12.99 -26.07 7.00
CA ALA A 244 -12.97 -25.61 8.37
C ALA A 244 -12.84 -24.09 8.42
N VAL A 245 -13.51 -23.49 9.41
CA VAL A 245 -13.37 -22.08 9.77
C VAL A 245 -13.28 -22.03 11.30
N SER A 246 -12.19 -21.45 11.81
CA SER A 246 -11.99 -21.18 13.24
C SER A 246 -11.78 -19.69 13.45
N VAL A 247 -12.45 -19.13 14.46
CA VAL A 247 -12.27 -17.74 14.90
C VAL A 247 -11.99 -17.76 16.39
N VAL A 248 -10.79 -17.35 16.76
CA VAL A 248 -10.31 -17.28 18.14
C VAL A 248 -10.26 -15.82 18.56
N LEU A 249 -10.79 -15.54 19.76
CA LEU A 249 -10.84 -14.21 20.37
C LEU A 249 -10.08 -14.29 21.70
N SER A 250 -9.03 -13.48 21.84
CA SER A 250 -8.15 -13.49 23.01
C SER A 250 -8.15 -12.11 23.67
N ARG A 251 -8.23 -12.11 25.01
CA ARG A 251 -8.17 -10.88 25.82
C ARG A 251 -6.73 -10.41 25.88
N ASN A 252 -6.49 -9.14 25.55
CA ASN A 252 -5.19 -8.51 25.75
C ASN A 252 -5.34 -7.33 26.73
N GLU A 253 -5.01 -7.59 28.00
CA GLU A 253 -5.16 -6.60 29.06
C GLU A 253 -4.16 -5.46 28.98
N GLN A 254 -2.95 -5.73 28.49
CA GLN A 254 -1.87 -4.74 28.40
C GLN A 254 -2.20 -3.66 27.38
N GLU A 255 -2.82 -4.07 26.28
CA GLU A 255 -3.11 -3.25 25.11
C GLU A 255 -4.59 -2.84 25.00
N HIS A 256 -5.38 -3.20 26.01
CA HIS A 256 -6.82 -2.96 26.10
C HIS A 256 -7.57 -3.32 24.81
N CYS A 257 -7.30 -4.51 24.27
CA CYS A 257 -7.91 -4.97 23.03
C CYS A 257 -8.34 -6.43 23.07
N ILE A 258 -9.15 -6.79 22.08
CA ILE A 258 -9.45 -8.18 21.76
C ILE A 258 -8.69 -8.53 20.49
N ASP A 259 -7.76 -9.47 20.63
CA ASP A 259 -7.02 -10.05 19.50
C ASP A 259 -7.88 -11.11 18.82
N ILE A 260 -7.97 -11.03 17.49
CA ILE A 260 -8.83 -11.86 16.66
C ILE A 260 -7.94 -12.65 15.72
N THR A 261 -8.06 -13.97 15.73
CA THR A 261 -7.35 -14.85 14.78
C THR A 261 -8.36 -15.72 14.06
N ALA A 262 -8.37 -15.66 12.72
CA ALA A 262 -9.17 -16.56 11.90
C ALA A 262 -8.28 -17.52 11.11
N SER A 263 -8.65 -18.80 11.11
CA SER A 263 -8.01 -19.85 10.32
C SER A 263 -9.06 -20.51 9.44
N VAL A 264 -8.80 -20.54 8.13
CA VAL A 264 -9.71 -21.11 7.14
C VAL A 264 -8.97 -22.14 6.30
N SER A 265 -9.63 -23.25 5.99
CA SER A 265 -9.10 -24.27 5.08
C SER A 265 -10.13 -24.78 4.08
N CYS A 266 -9.64 -25.23 2.93
CA CYS A 266 -10.42 -25.91 1.90
C CYS A 266 -9.54 -26.88 1.09
N THR A 267 -10.17 -27.63 0.19
CA THR A 267 -9.49 -28.18 -0.98
C THR A 267 -10.03 -27.48 -2.21
N GLY A 268 -9.14 -26.90 -3.02
CA GLY A 268 -9.57 -26.12 -4.18
C GLY A 268 -8.43 -25.62 -5.07
N LYS A 269 -8.81 -24.84 -6.08
CA LYS A 269 -7.92 -24.30 -7.12
C LYS A 269 -7.35 -22.92 -6.82
N THR A 270 -7.87 -22.24 -5.81
CA THR A 270 -7.41 -20.92 -5.33
C THR A 270 -7.40 -20.85 -3.81
N GLY A 271 -6.57 -19.95 -3.27
CA GLY A 271 -6.36 -19.75 -1.84
C GLY A 271 -7.59 -19.25 -1.09
N VAL A 272 -7.51 -19.30 0.24
CA VAL A 272 -8.56 -18.89 1.19
C VAL A 272 -8.14 -17.67 2.02
N GLU A 273 -7.20 -16.86 1.50
CA GLU A 273 -6.69 -15.66 2.18
C GLU A 273 -7.82 -14.67 2.48
N MET A 274 -8.72 -14.49 1.51
CA MET A 274 -9.82 -13.54 1.61
C MET A 274 -10.88 -13.99 2.62
N GLU A 275 -11.14 -15.28 2.73
CA GLU A 275 -12.06 -15.85 3.71
C GLU A 275 -11.56 -15.62 5.13
N ALA A 276 -10.25 -15.82 5.38
CA ALA A 276 -9.65 -15.55 6.68
C ALA A 276 -9.70 -14.05 7.03
N LEU A 277 -9.33 -13.16 6.09
CA LEU A 277 -9.37 -11.71 6.30
C LEU A 277 -10.80 -11.19 6.52
N THR A 278 -11.76 -11.72 5.78
CA THR A 278 -13.18 -11.36 5.91
C THR A 278 -13.72 -11.80 7.27
N ALA A 279 -13.37 -13.00 7.74
CA ALA A 279 -13.77 -13.51 9.05
C ALA A 279 -13.29 -12.61 10.19
N VAL A 280 -12.01 -12.22 10.18
CA VAL A 280 -11.45 -11.28 11.17
C VAL A 280 -12.20 -9.94 11.14
N SER A 281 -12.38 -9.39 9.93
CA SER A 281 -12.99 -8.07 9.74
C SER A 281 -14.42 -8.02 10.29
N VAL A 282 -15.24 -9.03 9.95
CA VAL A 282 -16.63 -9.06 10.39
C VAL A 282 -16.75 -9.43 11.87
N ALA A 283 -15.86 -10.26 12.42
CA ALA A 283 -15.81 -10.48 13.87
C ALA A 283 -15.54 -9.16 14.61
N ALA A 284 -14.56 -8.36 14.14
CA ALA A 284 -14.26 -7.05 14.72
C ALA A 284 -15.45 -6.07 14.62
N LEU A 285 -16.10 -6.00 13.46
CA LEU A 285 -17.30 -5.17 13.25
C LEU A 285 -18.46 -5.61 14.16
N THR A 286 -18.58 -6.91 14.42
CA THR A 286 -19.62 -7.44 15.32
C THR A 286 -19.35 -7.06 16.77
N ILE A 287 -18.08 -7.15 17.23
CA ILE A 287 -17.70 -6.66 18.56
C ILE A 287 -18.03 -5.16 18.67
N TYR A 288 -17.67 -4.38 17.64
CA TYR A 288 -18.01 -2.96 17.61
C TYR A 288 -19.53 -2.73 17.74
N ASP A 289 -20.35 -3.43 16.95
CA ASP A 289 -21.81 -3.27 16.99
C ASP A 289 -22.40 -3.57 18.37
N MET A 290 -21.86 -4.59 19.03
CA MET A 290 -22.30 -5.06 20.34
C MET A 290 -21.88 -4.10 21.48
N CYS A 291 -20.75 -3.41 21.32
CA CYS A 291 -20.19 -2.53 22.36
C CYS A 291 -20.43 -1.02 22.12
N LYS A 292 -20.82 -0.58 20.91
CA LYS A 292 -20.92 0.85 20.54
C LYS A 292 -21.84 1.72 21.41
N ALA A 293 -22.71 1.10 22.20
CA ALA A 293 -23.58 1.81 23.13
C ALA A 293 -22.83 2.28 24.39
N VAL A 294 -21.78 1.55 24.80
CA VAL A 294 -20.96 1.85 25.98
C VAL A 294 -19.64 2.51 25.60
N ASP A 295 -19.07 2.19 24.43
CA ASP A 295 -17.82 2.77 23.94
C ASP A 295 -17.88 3.01 22.44
N LYS A 296 -17.76 4.28 22.02
CA LYS A 296 -17.78 4.67 20.60
C LYS A 296 -16.37 4.88 20.02
N ASN A 297 -15.36 4.94 20.87
CA ASN A 297 -13.98 5.25 20.50
C ASN A 297 -13.17 4.00 20.17
N MET A 298 -13.80 2.83 20.13
CA MET A 298 -13.16 1.58 19.74
C MET A 298 -12.51 1.69 18.36
N GLU A 299 -11.34 1.09 18.20
CA GLU A 299 -10.57 1.10 16.96
C GLU A 299 -10.36 -0.32 16.44
N ILE A 300 -10.80 -0.59 15.22
CA ILE A 300 -10.52 -1.83 14.50
C ILE A 300 -9.23 -1.63 13.69
N GLY A 301 -8.24 -2.50 13.90
CA GLY A 301 -6.95 -2.36 13.27
C GLY A 301 -6.16 -3.66 13.17
N GLY A 302 -4.96 -3.55 12.59
CA GLY A 302 -4.02 -4.68 12.50
C GLY A 302 -4.53 -5.86 11.66
N ILE A 303 -5.54 -5.67 10.80
CA ILE A 303 -6.09 -6.76 10.00
C ILE A 303 -5.09 -7.15 8.91
N MET A 304 -4.55 -8.37 9.00
CA MET A 304 -3.49 -8.82 8.11
C MET A 304 -3.40 -10.35 8.00
N LEU A 305 -2.91 -10.84 6.86
CA LEU A 305 -2.62 -12.25 6.64
C LEU A 305 -1.29 -12.62 7.30
N MET A 306 -1.28 -13.64 8.15
CA MET A 306 -0.09 -14.14 8.86
C MET A 306 0.54 -15.35 8.18
N GLU A 307 -0.29 -16.27 7.73
CA GLU A 307 0.16 -17.51 7.10
C GLU A 307 -0.76 -17.85 5.94
N LYS A 308 -0.19 -18.42 4.87
CA LYS A 308 -0.96 -19.27 3.97
C LYS A 308 -0.13 -20.47 3.51
N SER A 309 -0.82 -21.54 3.14
CA SER A 309 -0.21 -22.72 2.53
C SER A 309 -1.10 -23.30 1.44
N GLY A 310 -0.48 -24.04 0.52
CA GLY A 310 -1.16 -24.67 -0.61
C GLY A 310 -1.08 -23.89 -1.92
N GLY A 311 -1.20 -24.60 -3.04
CA GLY A 311 -1.06 -24.08 -4.40
C GLY A 311 0.37 -23.74 -4.82
N LYS A 312 0.51 -23.23 -6.06
CA LYS A 312 1.80 -22.98 -6.73
C LYS A 312 2.72 -22.00 -5.98
N SER A 313 2.16 -21.05 -5.22
CA SER A 313 2.94 -20.05 -4.48
C SER A 313 3.62 -20.59 -3.22
N GLY A 314 3.34 -21.85 -2.84
CA GLY A 314 3.91 -22.47 -1.64
C GLY A 314 3.43 -21.83 -0.34
N GLN A 315 4.17 -22.09 0.74
CA GLN A 315 3.92 -21.52 2.05
C GLN A 315 4.38 -20.06 2.09
N TYR A 316 3.56 -19.22 2.69
CA TYR A 316 3.89 -17.85 3.06
C TYR A 316 3.72 -17.72 4.56
N PHE A 317 4.73 -17.12 5.19
CA PHE A 317 4.65 -16.59 6.54
C PHE A 317 4.96 -15.11 6.46
N ARG A 318 4.19 -14.29 7.16
CA ARG A 318 4.51 -12.89 7.32
C ARG A 318 5.83 -12.78 8.07
N SER A 319 6.85 -12.28 7.39
CA SER A 319 8.10 -11.87 8.04
C SER A 319 7.78 -10.71 8.98
N SER A 320 8.16 -10.86 10.25
CA SER A 320 8.12 -9.77 11.22
C SER A 320 9.06 -8.66 10.73
N ALA A 321 8.53 -7.64 10.06
CA ALA A 321 9.23 -6.37 10.00
C ALA A 321 9.36 -5.88 11.44
N SER A 322 10.60 -5.78 11.91
CA SER A 322 10.97 -5.19 13.18
C SER A 322 10.26 -3.85 13.35
N GLY A 323 9.27 -3.82 14.23
CA GLY A 323 8.99 -2.62 15.01
C GLY A 323 10.25 -2.22 15.79
N PRO A 324 10.33 -0.98 16.31
CA PRO A 324 11.53 -0.51 17.00
C PRO A 324 11.95 -1.53 18.07
N ALA A 325 13.26 -1.79 18.10
CA ALA A 325 13.91 -2.87 18.81
C ALA A 325 13.32 -3.18 20.20
N ASP A 326 12.98 -4.46 20.39
CA ASP A 326 13.41 -5.31 21.50
C ASP A 326 13.90 -4.56 22.76
N GLU A 327 12.95 -4.09 23.57
CA GLU A 327 13.11 -4.21 25.01
C GLU A 327 12.38 -5.48 25.48
N GLN A 328 13.21 -6.45 25.85
CA GLN A 328 12.94 -7.52 26.80
C GLN A 328 12.19 -8.75 26.30
N LYS A 329 12.98 -9.69 25.74
CA LYS A 329 12.94 -11.14 26.00
C LYS A 329 11.82 -11.58 26.95
N ARG A 330 10.74 -12.15 26.40
CA ARG A 330 9.90 -13.12 27.12
C ARG A 330 9.73 -14.36 26.26
N GLY A 331 10.18 -15.48 26.83
CA GLY A 331 10.21 -16.78 26.20
C GLY A 331 8.81 -17.31 25.89
N ILE A 332 8.73 -17.98 24.75
CA ILE A 332 7.61 -18.84 24.37
C ILE A 332 7.81 -20.17 25.12
N PRO A 333 6.83 -20.67 25.91
CA PRO A 333 6.87 -22.04 26.38
C PRO A 333 6.46 -22.97 25.24
N ALA A 334 7.26 -24.02 25.03
CA ALA A 334 6.95 -25.07 24.09
C ALA A 334 5.72 -25.87 24.54
N VAL A 335 4.81 -26.12 23.59
CA VAL A 335 3.95 -27.32 23.57
C VAL A 335 4.08 -27.91 22.19
#